data_AF-A0A2K6E3R7-F1
#
_entry.id   AF-A0A2K6E3R7-F1
#
_cell.length_a   1.000
_cell.length_b   1.000
_cell.length_c   1.000
_cell.angle_alpha   90.00
_cell.angle_beta   90.00
_cell.angle_gamma   90.00
#
_symmetry.space_group_name_H-M   'P 1'
#
loop_
_entity.id
_entity.type
_entity.pdbx_description
1 polymer ?
#
loop_
_entity_poly.entity_id
_entity_poly.type
_entity_poly.pdbx_seq_one_letter_code
_entity_poly.pdbx_strand_id
1 'polypeptide(L)'
;AHFSVELFQLEPFVADEYIERLVWRTPGGGSRGGPEAFDPKRLLEEFVNHIQELQIMDERIQRKVEKLEQQCQKEAKEFAKKVQELQKSNQVAFQHFQELDEHISYVATKVCHLGDQLEGVNTPRQRAVEAQKLMKYFNEFLDGELKSDVFTNSEKIKEAADIIQKLHLIAQELPFDRFSEVKSKIASKYHDLECQLIQEFTSAQRRGEISRMREVAAVLLHFKGYSHCVDVYIKQCQEGAYLRNDIFEDAAILCQRVNKQVGDIFSNPETVLAKLIQNVFEIKLQNHQSFQQADGV
;
A
#
# COMPACT_ATOMS: atom_id res chain seq x y z
N ALA A 1 73.32 8.70 -18.30
CA ALA A 1 72.07 7.97 -18.60
C ALA A 1 71.46 7.59 -17.26
N HIS A 2 70.32 8.16 -16.88
CA HIS A 2 69.76 7.98 -15.54
C HIS A 2 69.23 6.56 -15.35
N PHE A 3 69.76 5.81 -14.39
CA PHE A 3 69.04 4.67 -13.83
C PHE A 3 67.84 5.24 -13.06
N SER A 4 66.63 4.96 -13.55
CA SER A 4 65.38 5.37 -12.91
C SER A 4 65.12 4.53 -11.67
N VAL A 5 64.52 5.15 -10.65
CA VAL A 5 64.04 4.46 -9.43
C VAL A 5 63.05 3.32 -9.76
N GLU A 6 62.40 3.37 -10.93
CA GLU A 6 61.52 2.32 -11.43
C GLU A 6 62.23 0.97 -11.62
N LEU A 7 63.54 0.97 -11.89
CA LEU A 7 64.32 -0.26 -12.06
C LEU A 7 64.40 -1.09 -10.77
N PHE A 8 64.21 -0.44 -9.61
CA PHE A 8 64.24 -1.06 -8.28
C PHE A 8 62.83 -1.34 -7.74
N GLN A 9 61.77 -0.98 -8.47
CA GLN A 9 60.38 -1.16 -8.04
C GLN A 9 59.67 -2.33 -8.72
N LEU A 10 60.16 -2.79 -9.88
CA LEU A 10 59.46 -3.75 -10.74
C LEU A 10 60.03 -5.19 -10.68
N GLU A 11 61.33 -5.34 -10.39
CA GLU A 11 62.02 -6.64 -10.33
C GLU A 11 62.96 -6.70 -9.11
N PRO A 12 63.22 -7.89 -8.54
CA PRO A 12 64.20 -8.03 -7.47
C PRO A 12 65.58 -7.56 -7.96
N PHE A 13 66.24 -6.71 -7.19
CA PHE A 13 67.55 -6.19 -7.55
C PHE A 13 68.59 -7.33 -7.63
N VAL A 14 69.15 -7.55 -8.82
CA VAL A 14 70.25 -8.49 -9.06
C VAL A 14 71.53 -7.69 -9.31
N ALA A 15 72.46 -7.75 -8.35
CA ALA A 15 73.69 -6.95 -8.38
C ALA A 15 74.55 -7.25 -9.61
N ASP A 16 74.66 -8.52 -9.99
CA ASP A 16 75.48 -8.97 -11.11
C ASP A 16 74.95 -8.41 -12.44
N GLU A 17 73.63 -8.50 -12.69
CA GLU A 17 73.02 -7.92 -13.89
C GLU A 17 73.13 -6.40 -13.94
N TYR A 18 73.01 -5.74 -12.78
CA TYR A 18 73.17 -4.29 -12.70
C TYR A 18 74.58 -3.86 -13.07
N ILE A 19 75.60 -4.54 -12.53
CA ILE A 19 77.01 -4.30 -12.83
C ILE A 19 77.31 -4.61 -14.29
N GLU A 20 76.82 -5.73 -14.84
CA GLU A 20 77.00 -6.07 -16.25
C GLU A 20 76.37 -5.03 -17.19
N ARG A 21 75.15 -4.58 -16.90
CA ARG A 21 74.48 -3.53 -17.69
C ARG A 21 75.21 -2.20 -17.59
N LEU A 22 75.80 -1.89 -16.43
CA LEU A 22 76.59 -0.68 -16.22
C LEU A 22 77.89 -0.73 -17.04
N VAL A 23 78.66 -1.80 -16.90
CA VAL A 23 79.93 -2.03 -17.64
C VAL A 23 79.70 -2.02 -19.14
N TRP A 24 78.62 -2.67 -19.63
CA TRP A 24 78.26 -2.71 -21.05
C TRP A 24 77.93 -1.33 -21.65
N ARG A 25 77.40 -0.42 -20.82
CA ARG A 25 76.97 0.92 -21.24
C ARG A 25 78.07 1.97 -21.12
N THR A 26 79.09 1.73 -20.28
CA THR A 26 80.22 2.63 -20.10
C THR A 26 81.16 2.59 -21.32
N PRO A 27 81.35 3.72 -22.04
CA PRO A 27 82.36 3.81 -23.08
C PRO A 27 83.75 3.59 -22.46
N GLY A 28 84.48 2.56 -22.88
CA GLY A 28 85.70 2.14 -22.19
C GLY A 28 85.56 0.84 -21.38
N GLY A 29 84.36 0.26 -21.25
CA GLY A 29 84.10 -0.94 -20.43
C GLY A 29 84.52 -2.27 -21.05
N GLY A 30 85.22 -2.27 -22.20
CA GLY A 30 85.79 -3.47 -22.83
C GLY A 30 84.85 -4.30 -23.72
N SER A 31 83.52 -4.16 -23.62
CA SER A 31 82.59 -5.05 -24.36
C SER A 31 82.24 -4.63 -25.79
N ARG A 32 82.48 -3.37 -26.20
CA ARG A 32 82.11 -2.86 -27.54
C ARG A 32 83.28 -2.62 -28.51
N GLY A 33 84.53 -2.70 -28.05
CA GLY A 33 85.71 -2.33 -28.87
C GLY A 33 86.95 -3.21 -28.70
N GLY A 34 86.84 -4.35 -28.00
CA GLY A 34 87.98 -5.23 -27.72
C GLY A 34 88.96 -4.71 -26.65
N PRO A 35 90.10 -5.40 -26.44
CA PRO A 35 91.05 -5.11 -25.35
C PRO A 35 91.66 -3.70 -25.42
N GLU A 36 91.76 -3.12 -26.61
CA GLU A 36 92.34 -1.79 -26.85
C GLU A 36 91.38 -0.64 -26.48
N ALA A 37 90.09 -0.93 -26.35
CA ALA A 37 89.06 0.02 -25.95
C ALA A 37 88.71 -0.07 -24.46
N PHE A 38 89.51 -0.78 -23.66
CA PHE A 38 89.31 -0.88 -22.21
C PHE A 38 90.03 0.25 -21.48
N ASP A 39 89.26 1.11 -20.81
CA ASP A 39 89.75 2.21 -19.97
C ASP A 39 89.36 1.95 -18.50
N PRO A 40 90.29 1.41 -17.69
CA PRO A 40 90.00 1.07 -16.30
C PRO A 40 89.77 2.30 -15.42
N LYS A 41 90.34 3.47 -15.78
CA LYS A 41 90.18 4.69 -14.98
C LYS A 41 88.78 5.27 -15.15
N ARG A 42 88.32 5.34 -16.40
CA ARG A 42 86.97 5.80 -16.72
C ARG A 42 85.90 4.87 -16.18
N LEU A 43 86.12 3.56 -16.24
CA LEU A 43 85.19 2.59 -15.66
C LEU A 43 85.11 2.73 -14.13
N LEU A 44 86.24 2.94 -13.46
CA LEU A 44 86.27 3.22 -12.02
C LEU A 44 85.53 4.51 -11.67
N GLU A 45 85.71 5.59 -12.42
CA GLU A 45 85.00 6.86 -12.23
C GLU A 45 83.48 6.68 -12.34
N GLU A 46 83.00 5.95 -13.35
CA GLU A 46 81.57 5.65 -13.51
C GLU A 46 81.02 4.78 -12.37
N PHE A 47 81.79 3.79 -11.89
CA PHE A 47 81.40 3.03 -10.70
C PHE A 47 81.28 3.90 -9.45
N VAL A 48 82.25 4.79 -9.21
CA VAL A 48 82.23 5.70 -8.06
C VAL A 48 81.02 6.65 -8.15
N ASN A 49 80.74 7.20 -9.33
CA ASN A 49 79.59 8.06 -9.55
C ASN A 49 78.27 7.32 -9.31
N HIS A 50 78.09 6.12 -9.84
CA HIS A 50 76.87 5.35 -9.62
C HIS A 50 76.71 4.86 -8.18
N ILE A 51 77.79 4.54 -7.47
CA ILE A 51 77.73 4.24 -6.02
C ILE A 51 77.18 5.46 -5.26
N GLN A 52 77.63 6.67 -5.60
CA GLN A 52 77.11 7.90 -4.98
C GLN A 52 75.64 8.14 -5.33
N GLU A 53 75.23 7.90 -6.58
CA GLU A 53 73.82 7.99 -6.99
C GLU A 53 72.94 6.99 -6.23
N LEU A 54 73.40 5.75 -6.06
CA LEU A 54 72.69 4.71 -5.31
C LEU A 54 72.58 5.08 -3.82
N GLN A 55 73.62 5.66 -3.21
CA GLN A 55 73.57 6.15 -1.83
C GLN A 55 72.53 7.27 -1.66
N ILE A 56 72.51 8.25 -2.57
CA ILE A 56 71.52 9.34 -2.54
C ILE A 56 70.10 8.79 -2.73
N MET A 57 69.93 7.80 -3.61
CA MET A 57 68.65 7.15 -3.85
C MET A 57 68.18 6.35 -2.62
N ASP A 58 69.07 5.61 -1.97
CA ASP A 58 68.79 4.87 -0.73
C ASP A 58 68.32 5.81 0.38
N GLU A 59 69.06 6.90 0.63
CA GLU A 59 68.64 7.92 1.60
C GLU A 59 67.28 8.54 1.26
N ARG A 60 66.97 8.73 -0.02
CA ARG A 60 65.68 9.28 -0.48
C ARG A 60 64.55 8.28 -0.24
N ILE A 61 64.77 7.01 -0.53
CA ILE A 61 63.80 5.93 -0.30
C ILE A 61 63.58 5.77 1.20
N GLN A 62 64.64 5.72 2.00
CA GLN A 62 64.57 5.60 3.46
C GLN A 62 63.74 6.74 4.06
N ARG A 63 64.01 8.00 3.66
CA ARG A 63 63.21 9.16 4.09
C ARG A 63 61.74 9.07 3.66
N LYS A 64 61.44 8.45 2.51
CA LYS A 64 60.06 8.24 2.05
C LYS A 64 59.36 7.16 2.87
N VAL A 65 60.05 6.06 3.17
CA VAL A 65 59.56 4.97 4.02
C VAL A 65 59.22 5.52 5.40
N GLU A 66 60.15 6.22 6.06
CA GLU A 66 59.93 6.79 7.38
C GLU A 66 58.72 7.74 7.43
N LYS A 67 58.55 8.59 6.40
CA LYS A 67 57.38 9.47 6.30
C LYS A 67 56.07 8.70 6.15
N LEU A 68 56.05 7.67 5.30
CA LEU A 68 54.87 6.84 5.08
C LEU A 68 54.53 6.02 6.33
N GLU A 69 55.52 5.49 7.03
CA GLU A 69 55.34 4.78 8.30
C GLU A 69 54.78 5.70 9.38
N GLN A 70 55.33 6.91 9.53
CA GLN A 70 54.81 7.90 10.47
C GLN A 70 53.37 8.31 10.15
N GLN A 71 53.06 8.52 8.87
CA GLN A 71 51.70 8.86 8.44
C GLN A 71 50.73 7.70 8.71
N CYS A 72 51.10 6.47 8.34
CA CYS A 72 50.31 5.27 8.61
C CYS A 72 50.07 5.10 10.12
N GLN A 73 51.08 5.30 10.96
CA GLN A 73 50.93 5.20 12.41
C GLN A 73 50.01 6.29 12.97
N LYS A 74 50.08 7.52 12.45
CA LYS A 74 49.20 8.61 12.85
C LYS A 74 47.76 8.33 12.47
N GLU A 75 47.52 7.95 11.21
CA GLU A 75 46.19 7.61 10.70
C GLU A 75 45.59 6.42 11.45
N ALA A 76 46.37 5.39 11.74
CA ALA A 76 45.93 4.24 12.53
C ALA A 76 45.49 4.64 13.95
N LYS A 77 46.23 5.55 14.61
CA LYS A 77 45.86 6.06 15.94
C LYS A 77 44.58 6.91 15.89
N GLU A 78 44.45 7.79 14.90
CA GLU A 78 43.26 8.62 14.73
C GLU A 78 42.02 7.77 14.41
N PHE A 79 42.17 6.78 13.54
CA PHE A 79 41.12 5.82 13.21
C PHE A 79 40.69 5.02 14.44
N ALA A 80 41.64 4.47 15.21
CA ALA A 80 41.33 3.72 16.42
C ALA A 80 40.55 4.57 17.44
N LYS A 81 40.94 5.84 17.62
CA LYS A 81 40.23 6.78 18.49
C LYS A 81 38.80 7.04 18.00
N LYS A 82 38.62 7.28 16.71
CA LYS A 82 37.31 7.53 16.10
C LYS A 82 36.38 6.31 16.22
N VAL A 83 36.92 5.11 16.02
CA VAL A 83 36.15 3.85 16.20
C VAL A 83 35.68 3.72 17.66
N GLN A 84 36.55 4.01 18.64
CA GLN A 84 36.15 3.96 20.06
C GLN A 84 35.07 5.00 20.41
N GLU A 85 35.17 6.22 19.88
CA GLU A 85 34.16 7.26 20.08
C GLU A 85 32.81 6.87 19.47
N LEU A 86 32.82 6.35 18.24
CA LEU A 86 31.63 5.84 17.58
C LEU A 86 31.02 4.66 18.34
N GLN A 87 31.84 3.73 18.84
CA GLN A 87 31.36 2.60 19.63
C GLN A 87 30.67 3.07 20.92
N LYS A 88 31.25 4.05 21.64
CA LYS A 88 30.62 4.64 22.83
C LYS A 88 29.32 5.34 22.50
N SER A 89 29.30 6.15 21.45
CA SER A 89 28.07 6.85 21.02
C SER A 89 26.98 5.85 20.62
N ASN A 90 27.34 4.77 19.94
CA ASN A 90 26.40 3.73 19.54
C ASN A 90 25.85 2.98 20.75
N GLN A 91 26.69 2.71 21.77
CA GLN A 91 26.24 2.08 23.01
C GLN A 91 25.22 2.94 23.77
N VAL A 92 25.42 4.26 23.83
CA VAL A 92 24.46 5.20 24.44
C VAL A 92 23.16 5.25 23.63
N ALA A 93 23.25 5.33 22.30
CA ALA A 93 22.06 5.30 21.45
C ALA A 93 21.27 3.99 21.63
N PHE A 94 21.96 2.86 21.74
CA PHE A 94 21.34 1.56 21.99
C PHE A 94 20.61 1.51 23.34
N GLN A 95 21.19 2.09 24.40
CA GLN A 95 20.51 2.20 25.70
C GLN A 95 19.22 3.02 25.60
N HIS A 96 19.26 4.16 24.91
CA HIS A 96 18.05 4.96 24.69
C HIS A 96 16.99 4.22 23.88
N PHE A 97 17.38 3.39 22.91
CA PHE A 97 16.43 2.54 22.18
C PHE A 97 15.80 1.48 23.08
N GLN A 98 16.57 0.86 23.99
CA GLN A 98 16.04 -0.10 24.95
C GLN A 98 15.04 0.56 25.90
N GLU A 99 15.39 1.71 26.48
CA GLU A 99 14.49 2.48 27.36
C GLU A 99 13.19 2.88 26.64
N LEU A 100 13.31 3.33 25.38
CA LEU A 100 12.16 3.68 24.56
C LEU A 100 11.28 2.45 24.26
N ASP A 101 11.88 1.31 23.94
CA ASP A 101 11.15 0.07 23.66
C ASP A 101 10.40 -0.45 24.89
N GLU A 102 11.02 -0.38 26.07
CA GLU A 102 10.35 -0.68 27.35
C GLU A 102 9.17 0.26 27.61
N HIS A 103 9.35 1.55 27.37
CA HIS A 103 8.27 2.54 27.51
C HIS A 103 7.13 2.30 26.52
N ILE A 104 7.44 2.01 25.26
CA ILE A 104 6.44 1.68 24.23
C ILE A 104 5.68 0.43 24.65
N SER A 105 6.39 -0.62 25.09
CA SER A 105 5.79 -1.88 25.53
C SER A 105 4.88 -1.70 26.75
N TYR A 106 5.30 -0.86 27.70
CA TYR A 106 4.50 -0.52 28.87
C TYR A 106 3.24 0.25 28.48
N VAL A 107 3.38 1.30 27.65
CA VAL A 107 2.24 2.10 27.18
C VAL A 107 1.28 1.24 26.37
N ALA A 108 1.77 0.40 25.44
CA ALA A 108 0.95 -0.50 24.65
C ALA A 108 0.11 -1.44 25.54
N THR A 109 0.73 -2.01 26.57
CA THR A 109 0.04 -2.88 27.53
C THR A 109 -1.04 -2.12 28.30
N LYS A 110 -0.74 -0.90 28.77
CA LYS A 110 -1.71 -0.05 29.47
C LYS A 110 -2.86 0.39 28.58
N VAL A 111 -2.58 0.74 27.33
CA VAL A 111 -3.59 1.13 26.33
C VAL A 111 -4.50 -0.05 26.00
N CYS A 112 -3.94 -1.26 25.81
CA CYS A 112 -4.74 -2.46 25.60
C CYS A 112 -5.70 -2.70 26.77
N HIS A 113 -5.17 -2.70 28.00
CA HIS A 113 -6.00 -2.93 29.19
C HIS A 113 -7.08 -1.86 29.38
N LEU A 114 -6.75 -0.59 29.14
CA LEU A 114 -7.73 0.50 29.18
C LEU A 114 -8.77 0.34 28.08
N GLY A 115 -8.35 -0.07 26.87
CA GLY A 115 -9.23 -0.40 25.76
C GLY A 115 -10.23 -1.50 26.15
N ASP A 116 -9.75 -2.59 26.73
CA ASP A 116 -10.58 -3.72 27.17
C ASP A 116 -11.59 -3.29 28.25
N GLN A 117 -11.17 -2.47 29.22
CA GLN A 117 -12.05 -1.94 30.25
C GLN A 117 -13.11 -0.99 29.66
N LEU A 118 -12.70 -0.11 28.75
CA LEU A 118 -13.60 0.82 28.09
C LEU A 118 -14.60 0.08 27.20
N GLU A 119 -14.18 -0.92 26.43
CA GLU A 119 -15.09 -1.75 25.63
C GLU A 119 -16.04 -2.54 26.54
N GLY A 120 -15.52 -3.12 27.63
CA GLY A 120 -16.29 -3.85 28.62
C GLY A 120 -17.43 -3.04 29.24
N VAL A 121 -17.25 -1.73 29.43
CA VAL A 121 -18.31 -0.83 29.94
C VAL A 121 -19.12 -0.19 28.81
N ASN A 122 -18.48 0.22 27.71
CA ASN A 122 -19.11 0.97 26.64
C ASN A 122 -20.05 0.11 25.81
N THR A 123 -19.71 -1.15 25.54
CA THR A 123 -20.55 -2.09 24.77
C THR A 123 -21.90 -2.36 25.44
N PRO A 124 -21.99 -2.74 26.74
CA PRO A 124 -23.30 -2.91 27.40
C PRO A 124 -24.04 -1.58 27.54
N ARG A 125 -23.34 -0.46 27.77
CA ARG A 125 -23.95 0.87 27.81
C ARG A 125 -24.58 1.25 26.47
N GLN A 126 -23.88 1.06 25.36
CA GLN A 126 -24.41 1.29 24.01
C GLN A 126 -25.62 0.40 23.73
N ARG A 127 -25.54 -0.90 24.07
CA ARG A 127 -26.68 -1.82 23.97
C ARG A 127 -27.89 -1.37 24.80
N ALA A 128 -27.67 -0.91 26.03
CA ALA A 128 -28.75 -0.40 26.89
C ALA A 128 -29.39 0.87 26.33
N VAL A 129 -28.59 1.80 25.80
CA VAL A 129 -29.08 3.04 25.15
C VAL A 129 -29.89 2.70 23.89
N GLU A 130 -29.41 1.77 23.07
CA GLU A 130 -30.14 1.31 21.88
C GLU A 130 -31.44 0.60 22.24
N ALA A 131 -31.42 -0.30 23.23
CA ALA A 131 -32.62 -0.96 23.73
C ALA A 131 -33.64 0.05 24.28
N GLN A 132 -33.19 1.04 25.07
CA GLN A 132 -34.05 2.12 25.56
C GLN A 132 -34.67 2.92 24.41
N LYS A 133 -33.87 3.23 23.38
CA LYS A 133 -34.33 3.93 22.17
C LYS A 133 -35.42 3.12 21.46
N LEU A 134 -35.21 1.82 21.24
CA LEU A 134 -36.19 0.94 20.61
C LEU A 134 -37.47 0.79 21.46
N MET A 135 -37.34 0.63 22.78
CA MET A 135 -38.48 0.57 23.70
C MET A 135 -39.31 1.86 23.66
N LYS A 136 -38.66 3.03 23.59
CA LYS A 136 -39.35 4.32 23.45
C LYS A 136 -40.20 4.36 22.18
N TYR A 137 -39.62 4.03 21.03
CA TYR A 137 -40.37 4.03 19.78
C TYR A 137 -41.46 2.96 19.74
N PHE A 138 -41.21 1.78 20.30
CA PHE A 138 -42.22 0.74 20.41
C PHE A 138 -43.43 1.21 21.24
N ASN A 139 -43.20 1.94 22.35
CA ASN A 139 -44.26 2.54 23.14
C ASN A 139 -45.04 3.62 22.35
N GLU A 140 -44.37 4.42 21.52
CA GLU A 140 -45.07 5.37 20.65
C GLU A 140 -46.01 4.65 19.66
N PHE A 141 -45.62 3.49 19.14
CA PHE A 141 -46.51 2.65 18.31
C PHE A 141 -47.66 2.01 19.10
N LEU A 142 -47.46 1.68 20.38
CA LEU A 142 -48.52 1.20 21.27
C LEU A 142 -49.56 2.29 21.55
N ASP A 143 -49.10 3.49 21.91
CA ASP A 143 -49.96 4.64 22.23
C ASP A 143 -50.71 5.16 20.99
N GLY A 144 -50.23 4.85 19.78
CA GLY A 144 -50.83 5.27 18.51
C GLY A 144 -50.47 6.68 18.07
N GLU A 145 -49.64 7.39 18.84
CA GLU A 145 -49.11 8.71 18.51
C GLU A 145 -47.59 8.63 18.29
N LEU A 146 -47.17 8.81 17.04
CA LEU A 146 -45.74 8.96 16.68
C LEU A 146 -45.27 10.36 17.08
N LYS A 147 -44.99 10.53 18.38
CA LYS A 147 -44.56 11.80 18.97
C LYS A 147 -43.16 12.20 18.51
N SER A 148 -42.32 11.23 18.16
CA SER A 148 -40.97 11.50 17.69
C SER A 148 -40.93 11.91 16.20
N ASP A 149 -40.09 12.89 15.91
CA ASP A 149 -39.91 13.45 14.56
C ASP A 149 -39.25 12.48 13.57
N VAL A 150 -38.66 11.40 14.04
CA VAL A 150 -37.93 10.42 13.20
C VAL A 150 -38.83 9.79 12.15
N PHE A 151 -40.10 9.53 12.46
CA PHE A 151 -41.05 8.91 11.51
C PHE A 151 -41.89 9.91 10.71
N THR A 152 -41.78 11.21 11.01
CA THR A 152 -42.53 12.29 10.38
C THR A 152 -41.65 13.22 9.53
N ASN A 153 -40.35 13.30 9.82
CA ASN A 153 -39.39 14.09 9.05
C ASN A 153 -38.73 13.24 7.94
N SER A 154 -38.94 13.63 6.69
CA SER A 154 -38.35 12.97 5.52
C SER A 154 -36.80 13.06 5.48
N GLU A 155 -36.18 14.02 6.16
CA GLU A 155 -34.72 14.14 6.22
C GLU A 155 -34.07 13.06 7.09
N LYS A 156 -34.84 12.49 8.03
CA LYS A 156 -34.39 11.44 8.96
C LYS A 156 -34.65 10.02 8.45
N ILE A 157 -34.90 9.86 7.15
CA ILE A 157 -35.29 8.56 6.56
C ILE A 157 -34.32 7.42 6.89
N LYS A 158 -33.01 7.69 6.98
CA LYS A 158 -32.00 6.67 7.35
C LYS A 158 -32.16 6.20 8.80
N GLU A 159 -32.39 7.13 9.72
CA GLU A 159 -32.61 6.82 11.13
C GLU A 159 -33.95 6.09 11.31
N ALA A 160 -34.99 6.55 10.60
CA ALA A 160 -36.30 5.91 10.58
C ALA A 160 -36.22 4.47 10.07
N ALA A 161 -35.44 4.24 9.02
CA ALA A 161 -35.24 2.93 8.41
C ALA A 161 -34.52 1.95 9.35
N ASP A 162 -33.46 2.39 10.04
CA ASP A 162 -32.76 1.56 11.04
C ASP A 162 -33.68 1.17 12.19
N ILE A 163 -34.42 2.13 12.75
CA ILE A 163 -35.34 1.88 13.87
C ILE A 163 -36.50 0.98 13.44
N ILE A 164 -37.16 1.25 12.31
CA ILE A 164 -38.33 0.46 11.90
C ILE A 164 -37.95 -0.99 11.57
N GLN A 165 -36.75 -1.21 11.01
CA GLN A 165 -36.25 -2.54 10.71
C GLN A 165 -36.05 -3.35 12.00
N LYS A 166 -35.39 -2.74 13.00
CA LYS A 166 -35.18 -3.37 14.32
C LYS A 166 -36.50 -3.62 15.04
N LEU A 167 -37.41 -2.65 15.01
CA LEU A 167 -38.75 -2.81 15.59
C LEU A 167 -39.54 -3.91 14.88
N HIS A 168 -39.44 -4.04 13.56
CA HIS A 168 -40.12 -5.08 12.80
C HIS A 168 -39.61 -6.47 13.18
N LEU A 169 -38.29 -6.64 13.38
CA LEU A 169 -37.71 -7.89 13.88
C LEU A 169 -38.20 -8.21 15.31
N ILE A 170 -38.15 -7.25 16.23
CA ILE A 170 -38.67 -7.42 17.59
C ILE A 170 -40.16 -7.80 17.57
N ALA A 171 -40.95 -7.13 16.72
CA ALA A 171 -42.36 -7.39 16.60
C ALA A 171 -42.67 -8.81 16.11
N GLN A 172 -41.79 -9.45 15.32
CA GLN A 172 -41.97 -10.84 14.89
C GLN A 172 -41.83 -11.83 16.06
N GLU A 173 -40.96 -11.56 17.03
CA GLU A 173 -40.69 -12.43 18.19
C GLU A 173 -41.78 -12.35 19.29
N LEU A 174 -42.63 -11.31 19.29
CA LEU A 174 -43.68 -11.15 20.30
C LEU A 174 -44.89 -12.09 20.06
N PRO A 175 -45.66 -12.47 21.09
CA PRO A 175 -46.86 -13.28 20.91
C PRO A 175 -47.95 -12.50 20.14
N PHE A 176 -48.64 -13.17 19.22
CA PHE A 176 -49.62 -12.51 18.33
C PHE A 176 -50.85 -12.00 19.08
N ASP A 177 -51.37 -12.77 20.03
CA ASP A 177 -52.68 -12.53 20.66
C ASP A 177 -52.81 -11.19 21.38
N ARG A 178 -51.70 -10.65 21.91
CA ARG A 178 -51.69 -9.39 22.69
C ARG A 178 -51.14 -8.19 21.94
N PHE A 179 -50.36 -8.42 20.88
CA PHE A 179 -49.61 -7.39 20.17
C PHE A 179 -50.00 -7.26 18.70
N SER A 180 -51.13 -7.85 18.28
CA SER A 180 -51.58 -7.85 16.89
C SER A 180 -51.69 -6.44 16.31
N GLU A 181 -52.26 -5.50 17.06
CA GLU A 181 -52.43 -4.11 16.62
C GLU A 181 -51.09 -3.39 16.41
N VAL A 182 -50.19 -3.43 17.40
CA VAL A 182 -48.87 -2.78 17.30
C VAL A 182 -48.00 -3.44 16.22
N LYS A 183 -48.07 -4.77 16.09
CA LYS A 183 -47.40 -5.51 15.00
C LYS A 183 -47.89 -5.03 13.64
N SER A 184 -49.21 -4.84 13.47
CA SER A 184 -49.80 -4.35 12.23
C SER A 184 -49.34 -2.92 11.92
N LYS A 185 -49.33 -2.01 12.91
CA LYS A 185 -48.84 -0.64 12.75
C LYS A 185 -47.36 -0.59 12.35
N ILE A 186 -46.50 -1.37 13.03
CA ILE A 186 -45.07 -1.47 12.70
C ILE A 186 -44.87 -2.06 11.30
N ALA A 187 -45.61 -3.11 10.93
CA ALA A 187 -45.54 -3.71 9.60
C ALA A 187 -45.99 -2.74 8.49
N SER A 188 -47.07 -1.99 8.72
CA SER A 188 -47.53 -0.96 7.79
C SER A 188 -46.46 0.11 7.59
N LYS A 189 -45.91 0.65 8.69
CA LYS A 189 -44.89 1.71 8.62
C LYS A 189 -43.57 1.21 8.00
N TYR A 190 -43.22 -0.06 8.24
CA TYR A 190 -42.09 -0.72 7.59
C TYR A 190 -42.27 -0.75 6.06
N HIS A 191 -43.46 -1.16 5.60
CA HIS A 191 -43.77 -1.20 4.17
C HIS A 191 -43.83 0.21 3.55
N ASP A 192 -44.42 1.18 4.25
CA ASP A 192 -44.46 2.58 3.78
C ASP A 192 -43.05 3.16 3.60
N LEU A 193 -42.15 2.93 4.57
CA LEU A 193 -40.76 3.38 4.49
C LEU A 193 -39.97 2.65 3.40
N GLU A 194 -40.21 1.35 3.21
CA GLU A 194 -39.64 0.58 2.11
C GLU A 194 -40.05 1.17 0.75
N CYS A 195 -41.34 1.45 0.55
CA CYS A 195 -41.84 2.09 -0.67
C CYS A 195 -41.22 3.49 -0.88
N GLN A 196 -41.10 4.29 0.18
CA GLN A 196 -40.48 5.62 0.10
C GLN A 196 -39.00 5.53 -0.28
N LEU A 197 -38.23 4.60 0.32
CA LEU A 197 -36.83 4.38 -0.01
C LEU A 197 -36.65 3.93 -1.47
N ILE A 198 -37.51 3.03 -1.98
CA ILE A 198 -37.45 2.59 -3.38
C ILE A 198 -37.79 3.74 -4.34
N GLN A 199 -38.78 4.57 -4.00
CA GLN A 199 -39.13 5.77 -4.77
C GLN A 199 -37.99 6.79 -4.77
N GLU A 200 -37.34 6.98 -3.63
CA GLU A 200 -36.19 7.87 -3.51
C GLU A 200 -35.00 7.35 -4.33
N PHE A 201 -34.71 6.05 -4.26
CA PHE A 201 -33.68 5.41 -5.07
C PHE A 201 -33.95 5.60 -6.58
N THR A 202 -35.19 5.38 -7.01
CA THR A 202 -35.61 5.54 -8.42
C THR A 202 -35.49 7.01 -8.85
N SER A 203 -35.85 7.95 -7.98
CA SER A 203 -35.72 9.38 -8.24
C SER A 203 -34.26 9.80 -8.37
N ALA A 204 -33.40 9.31 -7.48
CA ALA A 204 -31.95 9.53 -7.54
C ALA A 204 -31.34 8.94 -8.82
N GLN A 205 -31.80 7.77 -9.26
CA GLN A 205 -31.39 7.17 -10.54
C GLN A 205 -31.74 8.05 -11.73
N ARG A 206 -32.98 8.59 -11.78
CA ARG A 206 -33.40 9.49 -12.86
C ARG A 206 -32.62 10.81 -12.89
N ARG A 207 -32.17 11.30 -11.73
CA ARG A 207 -31.31 12.50 -11.62
C ARG A 207 -29.83 12.20 -11.84
N GLY A 208 -29.42 10.93 -11.90
CA GLY A 208 -28.02 10.52 -12.02
C GLY A 208 -27.19 10.67 -10.73
N GLU A 209 -27.84 10.74 -9.56
CA GLU A 209 -27.19 10.98 -8.27
C GLU A 209 -26.64 9.67 -7.65
N ILE A 210 -25.50 9.20 -8.15
CA ILE A 210 -24.86 7.93 -7.73
C ILE A 210 -24.63 7.88 -6.20
N SER A 211 -24.15 8.98 -5.61
CA SER A 211 -23.91 9.06 -4.16
C SER A 211 -25.18 8.82 -3.34
N ARG A 212 -26.31 9.42 -3.76
CA ARG A 212 -27.59 9.24 -3.06
C ARG A 212 -28.13 7.82 -3.26
N MET A 213 -27.98 7.26 -4.47
CA MET A 213 -28.35 5.86 -4.74
C MET A 213 -27.57 4.89 -3.85
N ARG A 214 -26.26 5.10 -3.67
CA ARG A 214 -25.43 4.28 -2.77
C ARG A 214 -25.94 4.33 -1.34
N GLU A 215 -26.21 5.53 -0.83
CA GLU A 215 -26.72 5.71 0.53
C GLU A 215 -28.07 5.01 0.75
N VAL A 216 -29.00 5.17 -0.19
CA VAL A 216 -30.34 4.56 -0.09
C VAL A 216 -30.26 3.04 -0.26
N ALA A 217 -29.44 2.53 -1.18
CA ALA A 217 -29.21 1.10 -1.37
C ALA A 217 -28.60 0.43 -0.13
N ALA A 218 -27.66 1.10 0.55
CA ALA A 218 -27.06 0.60 1.79
C ALA A 218 -28.10 0.43 2.90
N VAL A 219 -29.06 1.36 3.01
CA VAL A 219 -30.17 1.27 3.98
C VAL A 219 -31.16 0.18 3.56
N LEU A 220 -31.55 0.15 2.27
CA LEU A 220 -32.48 -0.83 1.72
C LEU A 220 -31.96 -2.27 1.79
N LEU A 221 -30.65 -2.49 1.86
CA LEU A 221 -30.05 -3.83 1.95
C LEU A 221 -30.63 -4.67 3.12
N HIS A 222 -31.02 -4.01 4.20
CA HIS A 222 -31.61 -4.65 5.38
C HIS A 222 -33.13 -4.85 5.29
N PHE A 223 -33.75 -4.46 4.18
CA PHE A 223 -35.17 -4.59 3.91
C PHE A 223 -35.47 -5.78 3.00
N LYS A 224 -36.66 -6.39 3.17
CA LYS A 224 -37.09 -7.55 2.36
C LYS A 224 -37.26 -7.17 0.88
N GLY A 225 -37.65 -5.94 0.58
CA GLY A 225 -37.86 -5.37 -0.74
C GLY A 225 -36.58 -4.90 -1.44
N TYR A 226 -35.38 -5.16 -0.91
CA TYR A 226 -34.12 -4.86 -1.60
C TYR A 226 -34.05 -5.47 -3.00
N SER A 227 -34.52 -6.72 -3.15
CA SER A 227 -34.58 -7.41 -4.44
C SER A 227 -35.47 -6.65 -5.45
N HIS A 228 -36.59 -6.11 -4.99
CA HIS A 228 -37.48 -5.28 -5.79
C HIS A 228 -36.81 -3.97 -6.20
N CYS A 229 -36.03 -3.34 -5.32
CA CYS A 229 -35.23 -2.16 -5.66
C CYS A 229 -34.24 -2.46 -6.81
N VAL A 230 -33.58 -3.62 -6.78
CA VAL A 230 -32.68 -4.07 -7.85
C VAL A 230 -33.46 -4.30 -9.16
N ASP A 231 -34.65 -4.87 -9.09
CA ASP A 231 -35.50 -5.08 -10.27
C ASP A 231 -35.95 -3.77 -10.91
N VAL A 232 -36.36 -2.79 -10.09
CA VAL A 232 -36.70 -1.45 -10.55
C VAL A 232 -35.49 -0.76 -11.18
N TYR A 233 -34.30 -0.88 -10.56
CA TYR A 233 -33.05 -0.35 -11.10
C TYR A 233 -32.74 -0.92 -12.49
N ILE A 234 -32.78 -2.26 -12.63
CA ILE A 234 -32.52 -2.96 -13.89
C ILE A 234 -33.51 -2.52 -14.97
N LYS A 235 -34.81 -2.49 -14.64
CA LYS A 235 -35.85 -2.06 -15.56
C LYS A 235 -35.62 -0.63 -16.04
N GLN A 236 -35.31 0.29 -15.13
CA GLN A 236 -35.04 1.70 -15.46
C GLN A 236 -33.76 1.86 -16.29
N CYS A 237 -32.74 1.01 -16.11
CA CYS A 237 -31.55 0.98 -16.96
C CYS A 237 -31.84 0.47 -18.38
N GLN A 238 -32.80 -0.46 -18.52
CA GLN A 238 -33.26 -0.98 -19.81
C GLN A 238 -34.18 -0.01 -20.56
N GLU A 239 -34.88 0.88 -19.86
CA GLU A 239 -35.69 1.94 -20.47
C GLU A 239 -34.79 2.86 -21.33
N GLY A 240 -35.03 2.86 -22.65
CA GLY A 240 -34.25 3.62 -23.62
C GLY A 240 -32.93 2.96 -24.07
N ALA A 241 -32.65 1.72 -23.67
CA ALA A 241 -31.44 1.00 -24.09
C ALA A 241 -31.53 0.39 -25.51
N TYR A 242 -32.73 0.03 -25.96
CA TYR A 242 -32.98 -0.70 -27.22
C TYR A 242 -33.58 0.22 -28.28
N LEU A 243 -32.82 1.23 -28.69
CA LEU A 243 -33.25 2.21 -29.70
C LEU A 243 -32.67 1.91 -31.08
N ARG A 244 -31.72 0.96 -31.20
CA ARG A 244 -31.05 0.61 -32.47
C ARG A 244 -31.57 -0.73 -33.00
N ASN A 245 -31.32 -0.99 -34.28
CA ASN A 245 -31.76 -2.21 -34.96
C ASN A 245 -30.99 -3.48 -34.51
N ASP A 246 -29.86 -3.34 -33.82
CA ASP A 246 -29.08 -4.46 -33.30
C ASP A 246 -29.23 -4.59 -31.78
N ILE A 247 -30.07 -5.54 -31.39
CA ILE A 247 -30.40 -5.85 -29.99
C ILE A 247 -29.17 -6.39 -29.23
N PHE A 248 -28.23 -7.07 -29.92
CA PHE A 248 -27.05 -7.64 -29.29
C PHE A 248 -26.02 -6.56 -28.97
N GLU A 249 -25.80 -5.62 -29.90
CA GLU A 249 -24.91 -4.48 -29.67
C GLU A 249 -25.46 -3.56 -28.57
N ASP A 250 -26.76 -3.26 -28.59
CA ASP A 250 -27.43 -2.46 -27.54
C ASP A 250 -27.36 -3.14 -26.16
N ALA A 251 -27.51 -4.47 -26.11
CA ALA A 251 -27.35 -5.24 -24.87
C ALA A 251 -25.91 -5.19 -24.32
N ALA A 252 -24.90 -5.29 -25.20
CA ALA A 252 -23.50 -5.20 -24.79
C ALA A 252 -23.16 -3.82 -24.21
N ILE A 253 -23.61 -2.75 -24.87
CA ILE A 253 -23.44 -1.37 -24.41
C ILE A 253 -24.12 -1.14 -23.06
N LEU A 254 -25.35 -1.64 -22.91
CA LEU A 254 -26.09 -1.58 -21.64
C LEU A 254 -25.31 -2.26 -20.50
N CYS A 255 -24.86 -3.50 -20.71
CA CYS A 255 -24.09 -4.25 -19.71
C CYS A 255 -22.80 -3.52 -19.32
N GLN A 256 -22.06 -2.96 -20.28
CA GLN A 256 -20.83 -2.23 -19.99
C GLN A 256 -21.09 -0.95 -19.18
N ARG A 257 -22.17 -0.21 -19.50
CA ARG A 257 -22.59 0.99 -18.77
C ARG A 257 -23.00 0.64 -17.33
N VAL A 258 -23.85 -0.37 -17.18
CA VAL A 258 -24.36 -0.78 -15.86
C VAL A 258 -23.23 -1.35 -15.00
N ASN A 259 -22.29 -2.12 -15.56
CA ASN A 259 -21.12 -2.63 -14.84
C ASN A 259 -20.27 -1.51 -14.20
N LYS A 260 -20.09 -0.38 -14.91
CA LYS A 260 -19.38 0.78 -14.36
C LYS A 260 -20.11 1.43 -13.18
N GLN A 261 -21.44 1.48 -13.21
CA GLN A 261 -22.24 2.18 -12.20
C GLN A 261 -22.56 1.31 -10.98
N VAL A 262 -22.81 0.02 -11.17
CA VAL A 262 -23.28 -0.88 -10.10
C VAL A 262 -22.23 -1.06 -9.01
N GLY A 263 -20.93 -1.09 -9.35
CA GLY A 263 -19.85 -1.16 -8.37
C GLY A 263 -19.80 0.05 -7.43
N ASP A 264 -20.31 1.20 -7.89
CA ASP A 264 -20.38 2.42 -7.10
C ASP A 264 -21.70 2.56 -6.32
N ILE A 265 -22.69 1.70 -6.54
CA ILE A 265 -24.03 1.85 -5.94
C ILE A 265 -24.30 0.72 -4.96
N PHE A 266 -23.96 -0.52 -5.32
CA PHE A 266 -24.38 -1.72 -4.60
C PHE A 266 -23.18 -2.43 -3.95
N SER A 267 -23.38 -2.98 -2.76
CA SER A 267 -22.34 -3.73 -2.04
C SER A 267 -21.97 -5.06 -2.70
N ASN A 268 -22.89 -5.65 -3.48
CA ASN A 268 -22.65 -6.88 -4.24
C ASN A 268 -23.01 -6.67 -5.72
N PRO A 269 -22.06 -6.11 -6.52
CA PRO A 269 -22.33 -5.75 -7.91
C PRO A 269 -22.51 -6.96 -8.82
N GLU A 270 -21.83 -8.07 -8.54
CA GLU A 270 -21.88 -9.29 -9.34
C GLU A 270 -23.30 -9.87 -9.38
N THR A 271 -23.99 -9.87 -8.24
CA THR A 271 -25.37 -10.39 -8.15
C THR A 271 -26.34 -9.54 -8.97
N VAL A 272 -26.16 -8.21 -8.96
CA VAL A 272 -26.98 -7.28 -9.75
C VAL A 272 -26.73 -7.47 -11.24
N LEU A 273 -25.47 -7.65 -11.64
CA LEU A 273 -25.08 -7.90 -13.03
C LEU A 273 -25.57 -9.26 -13.55
N ALA A 274 -25.45 -10.32 -12.75
CA ALA A 274 -26.00 -11.62 -13.09
C ALA A 274 -27.52 -11.53 -13.34
N LYS A 275 -28.25 -10.82 -12.47
CA LYS A 275 -29.69 -10.60 -12.61
C LYS A 275 -30.04 -9.73 -13.83
N LEU A 276 -29.21 -8.75 -14.17
CA LEU A 276 -29.35 -7.96 -15.40
C LEU A 276 -29.20 -8.84 -16.64
N ILE A 277 -28.14 -9.64 -16.71
CA ILE A 277 -27.85 -10.52 -17.84
C ILE A 277 -28.98 -11.54 -18.02
N GLN A 278 -29.45 -12.14 -16.93
CA GLN A 278 -30.59 -13.06 -16.95
C GLN A 278 -31.85 -12.38 -17.51
N ASN A 279 -32.18 -11.18 -17.03
CA ASN A 279 -33.33 -10.42 -17.53
C ASN A 279 -33.20 -10.07 -19.02
N VAL A 280 -32.01 -9.67 -19.49
CA VAL A 280 -31.77 -9.39 -20.91
C VAL A 280 -31.95 -10.65 -21.76
N PHE A 281 -31.46 -11.79 -21.28
CA PHE A 281 -31.60 -13.07 -21.97
C PHE A 281 -33.05 -13.54 -22.07
N GLU A 282 -33.75 -13.62 -20.93
CA GLU A 282 -35.13 -14.13 -20.86
C GLU A 282 -36.13 -13.20 -21.57
N ILE A 283 -36.03 -11.89 -21.36
CA ILE A 283 -37.07 -10.94 -21.81
C ILE A 283 -36.84 -10.50 -23.26
N LYS A 284 -35.59 -10.45 -23.74
CA LYS A 284 -35.30 -9.86 -25.06
C LYS A 284 -34.75 -10.87 -26.05
N LEU A 285 -33.76 -11.69 -25.67
CA LEU A 285 -33.17 -12.65 -26.60
C LEU A 285 -34.09 -13.84 -26.88
N GLN A 286 -34.75 -14.37 -25.85
CA GLN A 286 -35.69 -15.47 -26.02
C GLN A 286 -36.95 -15.04 -26.80
N ASN A 287 -37.44 -13.83 -26.56
CA ASN A 287 -38.56 -13.24 -27.32
C ASN A 287 -38.19 -12.91 -28.77
N HIS A 288 -36.94 -12.54 -29.06
CA HIS A 288 -36.49 -12.31 -30.43
C HIS A 288 -36.31 -13.61 -31.22
N GLN A 289 -35.82 -14.67 -30.56
CA GLN A 289 -35.72 -16.01 -31.17
C GLN A 289 -37.08 -16.61 -31.47
N SER A 290 -38.07 -16.44 -30.58
CA SER A 290 -39.43 -16.90 -30.83
C SER A 290 -40.14 -16.10 -31.93
N PHE A 291 -39.90 -14.78 -32.02
CA PHE A 291 -40.42 -13.95 -33.12
C PHE A 291 -39.82 -14.35 -34.48
N GLN A 292 -38.49 -14.55 -34.55
CA GLN A 292 -37.84 -15.02 -35.79
C GLN A 292 -38.28 -16.43 -36.23
N GLN A 293 -38.64 -17.30 -35.29
CA GLN A 293 -39.20 -18.61 -35.60
C GLN A 293 -40.67 -18.55 -36.04
N ALA A 294 -41.42 -17.52 -35.63
CA ALA A 294 -42.83 -17.32 -36.00
C ALA A 294 -43.02 -16.62 -37.37
N ASP A 295 -42.15 -15.66 -37.71
CA ASP A 295 -42.17 -14.97 -39.03
C ASP A 295 -41.49 -15.80 -40.15
N GLY A 296 -40.95 -16.98 -39.80
CA GLY A 296 -40.34 -17.94 -40.72
C GLY A 296 -41.27 -19.05 -41.22
N VAL A 297 -42.60 -18.85 -41.19
CA VAL A 297 -43.64 -19.74 -41.73
C VAL A 297 -44.50 -19.01 -42.75
#